data_AF-A0A7S3DQA5-F1
#
_entry.id   AF-A0A7S3DQA5-F1
#
_cell.length_a   1.000
_cell.length_b   1.000
_cell.length_c   1.000
_cell.angle_alpha   90.00
_cell.angle_beta   90.00
_cell.angle_gamma   90.00
#
_symmetry.space_group_name_H-M   'P 1'
#
loop_
_entity.id
_entity.type
_entity.pdbx_description
1 polymer ?
#
loop_
_entity_poly.entity_id
_entity_poly.type
_entity_poly.pdbx_seq_one_letter_code
_entity_poly.pdbx_strand_id
1 'polypeptide(L)'
;GITETWREKICEWCYQVIDHFDFSREVVSIAMHFLDRYLAKKVVNKRVFQLAAMAALLLAVKLNEPSKLSMSAMIELSRGYFTVRQMEAMELSLMRELGWQLHPPCAYGFIKHFLHLLPPHQTSPYVRHDILEMSRFLSE
;
A
#
# COMPACT_ATOMS: atom_id res chain seq x y z
N GLY A 1 11.67 -17.74 12.92
CA GLY A 1 10.46 -17.15 12.30
C GLY A 1 10.62 -15.66 12.25
N ILE A 2 9.90 -14.97 11.34
CA ILE A 2 9.94 -13.51 11.20
C ILE A 2 9.72 -12.87 12.57
N THR A 3 10.73 -12.17 13.08
CA THR A 3 10.64 -11.47 14.37
C THR A 3 9.94 -10.13 14.18
N GLU A 4 9.17 -9.70 15.17
CA GLU A 4 8.52 -8.38 15.24
C GLU A 4 9.48 -7.23 14.87
N THR A 5 10.74 -7.37 15.26
CA THR A 5 11.87 -6.48 14.93
C THR A 5 12.18 -6.33 13.44
N TRP A 6 11.81 -7.30 12.58
CA TRP A 6 11.99 -7.17 11.12
C TRP A 6 10.89 -6.30 10.51
N ARG A 7 9.67 -6.40 11.06
CA ARG A 7 8.52 -5.62 10.61
C ARG A 7 8.70 -4.14 10.96
N GLU A 8 9.14 -3.84 12.18
CA GLU A 8 9.44 -2.46 12.61
C GLU A 8 10.47 -1.79 11.71
N LYS A 9 11.63 -2.44 11.50
CA LYS A 9 12.70 -1.90 10.65
C LYS A 9 12.26 -1.63 9.22
N ILE A 10 11.37 -2.46 8.69
CA ILE A 10 10.87 -2.31 7.33
C ILE A 10 9.77 -1.26 7.24
N CYS A 11 8.95 -1.13 8.28
CA CYS A 11 8.02 -0.02 8.41
C CYS A 11 8.77 1.33 8.43
N GLU A 12 9.80 1.45 9.28
CA GLU A 12 10.67 2.63 9.33
C GLU A 12 11.34 2.91 7.99
N TRP A 13 11.88 1.88 7.33
CA TRP A 13 12.48 2.01 6.00
C TRP A 13 11.45 2.47 4.96
N CYS A 14 10.22 1.93 4.97
CA CYS A 14 9.16 2.37 4.08
C CYS A 14 8.84 3.85 4.28
N TYR A 15 8.74 4.32 5.53
CA TYR A 15 8.57 5.76 5.82
C TYR A 15 9.72 6.60 5.29
N GLN A 16 10.97 6.17 5.48
CA GLN A 16 12.12 6.91 4.93
C GLN A 16 12.05 7.03 3.40
N VAL A 17 11.61 5.97 2.71
CA VAL A 17 11.46 5.99 1.25
C VAL A 17 10.34 6.93 0.83
N ILE A 18 9.14 6.83 1.40
CA ILE A 18 8.02 7.69 0.97
C ILE A 18 8.25 9.17 1.31
N ASP A 19 8.90 9.46 2.44
CA ASP A 19 9.24 10.84 2.84
C ASP A 19 10.31 11.42 1.90
N HIS A 20 11.26 10.60 1.43
CA HIS A 20 12.26 11.01 0.44
C HIS A 20 11.64 11.42 -0.91
N PHE A 21 10.55 10.75 -1.31
CA PHE A 21 9.87 11.03 -2.57
C PHE A 21 8.63 11.95 -2.42
N ASP A 22 8.37 12.46 -1.22
CA ASP A 22 7.21 13.31 -0.90
C ASP A 22 5.86 12.65 -1.27
N PHE A 23 5.70 11.37 -0.91
CA PHE A 23 4.46 10.62 -1.09
C PHE A 23 3.61 10.63 0.18
N SER A 24 2.29 10.42 0.05
CA SER A 24 1.42 10.28 1.23
C SER A 24 1.90 9.15 2.16
N ARG A 25 1.85 9.43 3.47
CA ARG A 25 2.19 8.46 4.53
C ARG A 25 1.27 7.25 4.57
N GLU A 26 0.08 7.35 3.99
CA GLU A 26 -0.86 6.24 3.83
C GLU A 26 -0.34 5.14 2.93
N VAL A 27 0.53 5.47 1.97
CA VAL A 27 1.12 4.50 1.05
C VAL A 27 1.86 3.41 1.84
N VAL A 28 2.49 3.78 2.97
CA VAL A 28 3.14 2.81 3.87
C VAL A 28 2.11 1.89 4.51
N SER A 29 0.99 2.41 4.98
CA SER A 29 -0.09 1.60 5.56
C SER A 29 -0.62 0.57 4.55
N ILE A 30 -0.80 0.97 3.29
CA ILE A 30 -1.22 0.08 2.20
C ILE A 30 -0.13 -0.96 1.89
N ALA A 31 1.14 -0.55 1.80
CA ALA A 31 2.26 -1.45 1.57
C ALA A 31 2.41 -2.50 2.68
N MET A 32 2.30 -2.07 3.94
CA MET A 32 2.35 -2.96 5.10
C MET A 32 1.17 -3.93 5.10
N HIS A 33 -0.03 -3.47 4.73
CA HIS A 33 -1.19 -4.35 4.57
C HIS A 33 -0.97 -5.43 3.50
N PHE A 34 -0.37 -5.08 2.35
CA PHE A 34 -0.01 -6.05 1.32
C PHE A 34 1.04 -7.05 1.80
N LEU A 35 2.08 -6.56 2.49
CA LEU A 35 3.14 -7.39 3.04
C LEU A 35 2.59 -8.38 4.08
N ASP A 36 1.79 -7.91 5.04
CA ASP A 36 1.22 -8.73 6.11
C ASP A 36 0.32 -9.85 5.51
N ARG A 37 -0.50 -9.52 4.50
CA ARG A 37 -1.32 -10.53 3.77
C ARG A 37 -0.48 -11.56 3.03
N TYR A 38 0.64 -11.15 2.45
CA TYR A 38 1.57 -12.06 1.76
C TYR A 38 2.24 -13.02 2.76
N LEU A 39 2.72 -12.50 3.89
CA LEU A 39 3.40 -13.26 4.93
C LEU A 39 2.46 -14.19 5.70
N ALA A 40 1.17 -13.85 5.80
CA ALA A 40 0.17 -14.73 6.40
C ALA A 40 0.04 -16.08 5.66
N LYS A 41 0.44 -16.15 4.38
CA LYS A 41 0.34 -17.37 3.55
C LYS A 41 1.69 -18.01 3.23
N LYS A 42 2.81 -17.31 3.45
CA LYS A 42 4.15 -17.74 3.03
C LYS A 42 5.14 -17.64 4.18
N VAL A 43 5.82 -18.75 4.46
CA VAL A 43 7.02 -18.73 5.30
C VAL A 43 8.20 -18.30 4.43
N VAL A 44 8.79 -17.16 4.75
CA VAL A 44 9.88 -16.56 3.96
C VAL A 44 11.15 -16.38 4.80
N ASN A 45 12.30 -16.39 4.12
CA ASN A 45 13.57 -16.00 4.73
C ASN A 45 13.75 -14.47 4.68
N LYS A 46 14.78 -13.95 5.36
CA LYS A 46 15.06 -12.51 5.43
C LYS A 46 15.18 -11.84 4.05
N ARG A 47 15.85 -12.49 3.10
CA ARG A 47 16.06 -11.96 1.75
C ARG A 47 14.73 -11.82 0.99
N VAL A 48 13.89 -12.84 1.06
CA VAL A 48 12.56 -12.84 0.42
C VAL A 48 11.63 -11.86 1.13
N PHE A 49 11.72 -11.72 2.45
CA PHE A 49 10.98 -10.71 3.22
C PHE A 49 11.30 -9.30 2.74
N GLN A 50 12.58 -8.95 2.60
CA GLN A 50 13.00 -7.63 2.11
C GLN A 50 12.52 -7.37 0.69
N LEU A 51 12.64 -8.37 -0.20
CA LEU A 51 12.16 -8.25 -1.58
C LEU A 51 10.63 -8.08 -1.64
N ALA A 52 9.88 -8.82 -0.82
CA ALA A 52 8.43 -8.70 -0.73
C ALA A 52 8.01 -7.33 -0.19
N ALA A 53 8.72 -6.78 0.80
CA ALA A 53 8.47 -5.44 1.33
C ALA A 53 8.69 -4.35 0.27
N MET A 54 9.81 -4.43 -0.48
CA MET A 54 10.09 -3.52 -1.59
C MET A 54 9.02 -3.59 -2.68
N ALA A 55 8.62 -4.80 -3.07
CA ALA A 55 7.58 -5.01 -4.07
C ALA A 55 6.20 -4.51 -3.57
N ALA A 56 5.87 -4.72 -2.29
CA ALA A 56 4.64 -4.23 -1.69
C ALA A 56 4.59 -2.69 -1.68
N LEU A 57 5.71 -2.03 -1.37
CA LEU A 57 5.81 -0.58 -1.41
C LEU A 57 5.69 -0.04 -2.84
N LEU A 58 6.41 -0.64 -3.79
CA LEU A 58 6.33 -0.27 -5.21
C LEU A 58 4.88 -0.40 -5.71
N LEU A 59 4.20 -1.49 -5.36
CA LEU A 59 2.82 -1.72 -5.74
C LEU A 59 1.87 -0.67 -5.14
N ALA A 60 2.03 -0.35 -3.84
CA ALA A 60 1.24 0.68 -3.18
C ALA A 60 1.45 2.06 -3.83
N VAL A 61 2.69 2.42 -4.16
CA VAL A 61 3.01 3.67 -4.87
C VAL A 61 2.37 3.69 -6.26
N LYS A 62 2.48 2.60 -7.04
CA LYS A 62 1.88 2.52 -8.39
C LYS A 62 0.36 2.74 -8.39
N LEU A 63 -0.33 2.35 -7.31
CA LEU A 63 -1.78 2.46 -7.20
C LEU A 63 -2.26 3.84 -6.75
N ASN A 64 -1.48 4.53 -5.90
CA ASN A 64 -1.90 5.80 -5.30
C ASN A 64 -1.26 7.02 -5.97
N GLU A 65 -0.05 6.86 -6.52
CA GLU A 65 0.77 7.93 -7.10
C GLU A 65 1.29 7.52 -8.49
N PRO A 66 0.40 7.22 -9.46
CA PRO A 66 0.81 6.80 -10.79
C PRO A 66 1.65 7.91 -11.44
N SER A 67 2.89 7.58 -11.84
CA SER A 67 3.92 8.43 -12.48
C SER A 67 5.10 8.86 -11.63
N LYS A 68 5.11 8.65 -10.30
CA LYS A 68 6.20 9.19 -9.46
C LYS A 68 7.37 8.25 -9.14
N LEU A 69 7.21 6.93 -9.23
CA LEU A 69 8.28 5.98 -8.91
C LEU A 69 8.42 4.88 -9.96
N SER A 70 9.59 4.81 -10.61
CA SER A 70 9.94 3.72 -11.52
C SER A 70 10.48 2.51 -10.76
N MET A 71 10.34 1.32 -11.35
CA MET A 71 10.92 0.11 -10.77
C MET A 71 12.45 0.19 -10.66
N SER A 72 13.11 0.85 -11.62
CA SER A 72 14.57 1.07 -11.57
C SER A 72 14.97 1.92 -10.37
N ALA A 73 14.25 3.02 -10.08
CA ALA A 73 14.49 3.85 -8.91
C ALA A 73 14.33 3.04 -7.60
N MET A 74 13.30 2.19 -7.51
CA MET A 74 13.12 1.31 -6.36
C MET A 74 14.29 0.32 -6.19
N ILE A 75 14.86 -0.21 -7.28
CA ILE A 75 16.02 -1.11 -7.23
C ILE A 75 17.28 -0.39 -6.77
N GLU A 76 17.47 0.87 -7.18
CA GLU A 76 18.61 1.68 -6.74
C GLU A 76 18.63 1.87 -5.22
N LEU A 77 17.46 1.96 -4.57
CA LEU A 77 17.35 1.97 -3.11
C LEU A 77 17.88 0.69 -2.45
N SER A 78 17.83 -0.45 -3.15
CA SER A 78 18.44 -1.69 -2.68
C SER A 78 19.96 -1.75 -2.85
N ARG A 79 20.58 -0.71 -3.44
CA ARG A 79 22.01 -0.64 -3.77
C ARG A 79 22.49 -1.87 -4.56
N GLY A 80 21.67 -2.36 -5.49
CA GLY A 80 21.97 -3.53 -6.33
C GLY A 80 21.81 -4.88 -5.63
N TYR A 81 21.22 -4.93 -4.44
CA TYR A 81 20.99 -6.19 -3.73
C TYR A 81 19.96 -7.10 -4.43
N PHE A 82 19.05 -6.51 -5.21
CA PHE A 82 18.07 -7.20 -6.03
C PHE A 82 18.13 -6.76 -7.49
N THR A 83 17.72 -7.64 -8.40
CA THR A 83 17.62 -7.34 -9.83
C THR A 83 16.20 -6.97 -10.25
N VAL A 84 16.05 -6.31 -11.41
CA VAL A 84 14.74 -6.00 -12.00
C VAL A 84 13.86 -7.24 -12.11
N ARG A 85 14.41 -8.32 -12.67
CA ARG A 85 13.70 -9.59 -12.82
C ARG A 85 13.22 -10.18 -11.50
N GLN A 86 14.00 -10.02 -10.43
CA GLN A 86 13.60 -10.47 -9.09
C GLN A 86 12.46 -9.62 -8.54
N MET A 87 12.50 -8.30 -8.75
CA MET A 87 11.42 -7.39 -8.37
C MET A 87 10.14 -7.68 -9.14
N GLU A 88 10.20 -7.82 -10.47
CA GLU A 88 9.05 -8.16 -11.32
C GLU A 88 8.41 -9.49 -10.92
N ALA A 89 9.23 -10.51 -10.68
CA ALA A 89 8.75 -11.82 -10.23
C ALA A 89 8.08 -11.74 -8.85
N MET A 90 8.64 -10.93 -7.94
CA MET A 90 8.06 -10.73 -6.62
C MET A 90 6.76 -9.93 -6.69
N GLU A 91 6.70 -8.86 -7.47
CA GLU A 91 5.50 -8.05 -7.67
C GLU A 91 4.35 -8.92 -8.19
N LEU A 92 4.62 -9.72 -9.23
CA LEU A 92 3.63 -10.66 -9.77
C LEU A 92 3.20 -11.72 -8.75
N SER A 93 4.14 -12.26 -7.97
CA SER A 93 3.86 -13.23 -6.91
C SER A 93 2.96 -12.62 -5.82
N LEU A 94 3.26 -11.39 -5.41
CA LEU A 94 2.52 -10.65 -4.41
C LEU A 94 1.09 -10.35 -4.89
N MET A 95 0.92 -9.86 -6.13
CA MET A 95 -0.41 -9.61 -6.72
C MET A 95 -1.25 -10.88 -6.82
N ARG A 96 -0.64 -12.02 -7.18
CA ARG A 96 -1.31 -13.33 -7.23
C ARG A 96 -1.79 -13.79 -5.85
N GLU A 97 -0.95 -13.66 -4.83
CA GLU A 97 -1.31 -14.04 -3.45
C GLU A 97 -2.39 -13.14 -2.84
N LEU A 98 -2.43 -11.86 -3.23
CA LEU A 98 -3.50 -10.93 -2.89
C LEU A 98 -4.78 -11.18 -3.71
N GLY A 99 -4.75 -12.05 -4.72
CA GLY A 99 -5.89 -12.32 -5.59
C GLY A 99 -6.33 -11.09 -6.39
N TRP A 100 -5.39 -10.21 -6.75
CA TRP A 100 -5.66 -8.92 -7.40
C TRP A 100 -6.58 -7.97 -6.60
N GLN A 101 -6.83 -8.27 -5.32
CA GLN A 101 -7.55 -7.39 -4.40
C GLN A 101 -6.61 -6.31 -3.85
N LEU A 102 -6.29 -5.35 -4.72
CA LEU A 102 -5.31 -4.29 -4.48
C LEU A 102 -5.93 -2.99 -3.95
N HIS A 103 -7.26 -2.88 -3.99
CA HIS A 103 -8.00 -1.82 -3.34
C HIS A 103 -8.71 -2.42 -2.13
N PRO A 104 -8.09 -2.42 -0.93
CA PRO A 104 -8.81 -2.79 0.27
C PRO A 104 -10.04 -1.88 0.39
N PRO A 105 -11.19 -2.38 0.88
CA PRO A 105 -12.36 -1.53 1.10
C PRO A 105 -11.97 -0.40 2.06
N CYS A 106 -11.81 0.81 1.54
CA CYS A 106 -11.51 1.99 2.35
C CYS A 106 -12.80 2.58 2.92
N ALA A 107 -12.70 3.22 4.09
CA ALA A 107 -13.84 3.86 4.73
C ALA A 107 -14.51 4.89 3.80
N TYR A 108 -13.71 5.65 3.05
CA TYR A 108 -14.17 6.52 1.97
C TYR A 108 -15.00 5.78 0.92
N GLY A 109 -14.54 4.63 0.43
CA GLY A 109 -15.25 3.82 -0.56
C GLY A 109 -16.59 3.34 -0.02
N PHE A 110 -16.61 2.82 1.21
CA PHE A 110 -17.83 2.41 1.88
C PHE A 110 -18.81 3.57 2.07
N ILE A 111 -18.35 4.70 2.60
CA ILE A 111 -19.17 5.89 2.88
C ILE A 111 -19.73 6.48 1.58
N LYS A 112 -18.93 6.54 0.51
CA LYS A 112 -19.39 6.98 -0.81
C LYS A 112 -20.54 6.10 -1.32
N HIS A 113 -20.42 4.78 -1.20
CA HIS A 113 -21.51 3.87 -1.56
C HIS A 113 -22.72 4.01 -0.63
N PHE A 114 -22.50 4.18 0.67
CA PHE A 114 -23.55 4.35 1.66
C PHE A 114 -24.37 5.64 1.43
N LEU A 115 -23.72 6.76 1.08
CA LEU A 115 -24.38 8.03 0.79
C LEU A 115 -25.31 7.96 -0.43
N HIS A 116 -25.05 7.08 -1.39
CA HIS A 116 -25.95 6.82 -2.52
C HIS A 116 -27.22 6.04 -2.11
N LEU A 117 -27.16 5.28 -1.02
CA LEU A 117 -28.32 4.56 -0.48
C LEU A 117 -29.21 5.44 0.39
N LEU A 118 -28.70 6.61 0.82
CA LEU A 118 -29.47 7.56 1.62
C LEU A 118 -30.47 8.35 0.75
N PRO A 119 -31.70 8.58 1.24
CA PRO A 119 -32.69 9.37 0.52
C PRO A 119 -32.16 10.79 0.25
N PRO A 120 -32.29 11.31 -1.00
CA PRO A 120 -31.71 12.60 -1.39
C PRO A 120 -32.30 13.80 -0.63
N HIS A 121 -33.45 13.63 0.02
CA HIS A 121 -34.15 14.62 0.82
C HIS A 121 -33.68 14.66 2.30
N GLN A 122 -32.88 13.68 2.75
CA GLN A 122 -32.37 13.63 4.12
C GLN A 122 -30.93 14.12 4.25
N THR A 123 -30.18 14.19 3.15
CA THR A 123 -28.76 14.61 3.15
C THR A 123 -28.53 15.76 2.19
N SER A 124 -28.41 16.96 2.76
CA SER A 124 -27.98 18.15 2.03
C SER A 124 -26.63 17.92 1.33
N PRO A 125 -26.39 18.49 0.13
CA PRO A 125 -25.13 18.35 -0.59
C PRO A 125 -23.91 18.80 0.24
N TYR A 126 -24.07 19.78 1.13
CA TYR A 126 -23.01 20.21 2.06
C TYR A 126 -22.64 19.11 3.07
N VAL A 127 -23.64 18.45 3.66
CA VAL A 127 -23.42 17.35 4.61
C VAL A 127 -22.77 16.14 3.93
N ARG A 128 -23.15 15.85 2.68
CA ARG A 128 -22.50 14.81 1.89
C ARG A 128 -21.04 15.12 1.61
N HIS A 129 -20.74 16.38 1.28
CA HIS A 129 -19.38 16.85 1.09
C HIS A 129 -18.54 16.69 2.36
N ASP A 130 -19.04 17.13 3.51
CA ASP A 130 -18.32 17.05 4.79
C ASP A 130 -18.08 15.60 5.24
N ILE A 131 -19.07 14.72 5.06
CA ILE A 131 -18.92 13.29 5.36
C ILE A 131 -17.86 12.66 4.45
N LEU A 132 -17.82 13.02 3.17
CA LEU A 132 -16.81 12.50 2.24
C LEU A 132 -15.41 13.02 2.57
N GLU A 133 -15.27 14.32 2.86
CA GLU A 133 -14.02 14.93 3.32
C GLU A 133 -13.52 14.30 4.61
N MET A 134 -14.39 14.09 5.61
CA MET A 134 -14.00 13.38 6.84
C MET A 134 -13.62 11.92 6.58
N SER A 135 -14.36 11.22 5.71
CA SER A 135 -14.02 9.83 5.38
C SER A 135 -12.72 9.71 4.61
N ARG A 136 -12.38 10.72 3.80
CA ARG A 136 -11.10 10.84 3.12
C ARG A 136 -10.01 11.13 4.17
N PHE A 137 -10.15 12.16 4.99
CA PHE A 137 -9.21 12.51 6.06
C PHE A 137 -8.93 11.40 7.07
N LEU A 138 -9.90 10.52 7.35
CA LEU A 138 -9.70 9.37 8.23
C LEU A 138 -9.02 8.18 7.53
N SER A 139 -8.76 8.27 6.23
CA SER A 139 -8.29 7.16 5.40
C SER A 139 -6.89 7.30 4.75
N GLU A 140 -6.26 8.44 4.45
CA GLU A 140 -6.08 9.75 5.11
C GLU A 140 -5.04 9.69 6.24
#